data_AF-A0AAD9WC46-F1
#
_entry.id   AF-A0AAD9WC46-F1
#
_cell.length_a   1.000
_cell.length_b   1.000
_cell.length_c   1.000
_cell.angle_alpha   90.00
_cell.angle_beta   90.00
_cell.angle_gamma   90.00
#
_symmetry.space_group_name_H-M   'P 1'
#
loop_
_entity.id
_entity.type
_entity.pdbx_description
1 polymer ?
#
loop_
_entity_poly.entity_id
_entity_poly.type
_entity_poly.pdbx_seq_one_letter_code
_entity_poly.pdbx_strand_id
1 'polypeptide(L)'
;MTISIARLARTRWLQNGHLLRPTSTYLCKPMSFSTTCCCMKQADTAQAPEKQKKTDGDPRINDLGRAIEDDFATIRANYETPKNPIVLAHGLLGFDELRLAGSLLPGVHYWRGITEAMRANGMEVITASVPASGSIEERALKLGQDIASKANGKSVNIIAHSMGGLDARYMISRLQPDNVNVLSLTTVASPHRGSSFADFVFQEIGPSYIPHFYKLFERVGMGTGAFKQLTRKYMQEEFNPKTPDAPGVQYFSYGATVNPSIWSAFRQPQRIVQRMEGPNDGLVSVESAKWGTYKGTLVDVSHLDLINWTNRLRWVVWQIAGNERKFNAIAFYLDIADMLAKEGL
;
A
#
# COMPACT_ATOMS: atom_id res chain seq x y z
N MET A 1 8.10 -35.55 45.55
CA MET A 1 7.29 -36.74 45.86
C MET A 1 6.15 -36.25 46.75
N THR A 2 4.88 -36.58 46.53
CA THR A 2 4.33 -37.85 46.03
C THR A 2 3.18 -37.63 45.04
N ILE A 3 2.97 -38.59 44.13
CA ILE A 3 1.88 -38.61 43.13
C ILE A 3 0.60 -39.15 43.77
N SER A 4 -0.58 -38.71 43.30
CA SER A 4 -1.79 -39.54 43.38
C SER A 4 -2.70 -39.35 42.18
N ILE A 5 -3.11 -40.46 41.55
CA ILE A 5 -3.91 -40.55 40.32
C ILE A 5 -5.10 -41.48 40.61
N ALA A 6 -6.33 -41.04 40.33
CA ALA A 6 -7.54 -41.85 40.08
C ALA A 6 -8.76 -40.90 40.03
N ARG A 7 -9.87 -41.17 39.32
CA ARG A 7 -10.24 -42.33 38.47
C ARG A 7 -11.28 -41.88 37.43
N LEU A 8 -11.26 -42.49 36.25
CA LEU A 8 -12.37 -42.42 35.27
C LEU A 8 -13.54 -43.31 35.71
N ALA A 9 -14.76 -42.92 35.32
CA ALA A 9 -15.91 -43.82 35.22
C ALA A 9 -16.76 -43.47 33.98
N ARG A 10 -17.12 -44.48 33.18
CA ARG A 10 -18.03 -44.40 32.01
C ARG A 10 -19.20 -45.38 32.22
N THR A 11 -20.43 -44.92 31.96
CA THR A 11 -21.64 -45.71 31.62
C THR A 11 -22.72 -44.68 31.21
N ARG A 12 -23.34 -44.58 30.02
CA ARG A 12 -23.75 -45.46 28.87
C ARG A 12 -25.23 -45.88 28.95
N TRP A 13 -25.97 -45.70 27.82
CA TRP A 13 -27.36 -46.14 27.50
C TRP A 13 -28.52 -45.31 28.13
N LEU A 14 -29.71 -45.09 27.52
CA LEU A 14 -30.38 -45.58 26.28
C LEU A 14 -31.52 -44.61 25.82
N GLN A 15 -31.85 -44.55 24.51
CA GLN A 15 -33.19 -44.24 23.88
C GLN A 15 -33.90 -42.88 24.17
N ASN A 16 -34.83 -42.32 23.37
CA ASN A 16 -35.57 -42.78 22.17
C ASN A 16 -36.13 -41.61 21.32
N GLY A 17 -36.50 -41.85 20.04
CA GLY A 17 -37.69 -41.23 19.41
C GLY A 17 -37.56 -40.19 18.27
N HIS A 18 -37.93 -40.60 17.04
CA HIS A 18 -38.72 -39.89 15.98
C HIS A 18 -38.31 -38.46 15.50
N LEU A 19 -38.48 -37.95 14.27
CA LEU A 19 -38.81 -38.36 12.88
C LEU A 19 -38.31 -37.19 11.94
N LEU A 20 -38.38 -37.14 10.59
CA LEU A 20 -39.04 -37.95 9.56
C LEU A 20 -38.18 -38.14 8.26
N ARG A 21 -38.47 -37.40 7.16
CA ARG A 21 -37.90 -37.44 5.78
C ARG A 21 -38.19 -36.11 5.03
N PRO A 22 -37.65 -35.84 3.81
CA PRO A 22 -38.20 -36.46 2.59
C PRO A 22 -37.16 -37.08 1.61
N THR A 23 -37.70 -37.98 0.79
CA THR A 23 -37.13 -38.66 -0.41
C THR A 23 -37.38 -37.81 -1.68
N SER A 24 -36.99 -38.12 -2.93
CA SER A 24 -36.50 -39.34 -3.59
C SER A 24 -35.77 -39.04 -4.92
N THR A 25 -34.88 -39.91 -5.37
CA THR A 25 -34.52 -40.11 -6.79
C THR A 25 -35.61 -40.92 -7.52
N TYR A 26 -35.78 -40.89 -8.86
CA TYR A 26 -34.96 -41.59 -9.88
C TYR A 26 -35.48 -41.36 -11.34
N LEU A 27 -34.73 -41.92 -12.31
CA LEU A 27 -35.12 -42.37 -13.67
C LEU A 27 -34.95 -41.43 -14.88
N CYS A 28 -34.77 -42.04 -16.06
CA CYS A 28 -34.05 -41.46 -17.21
C CYS A 28 -34.55 -41.98 -18.58
N LYS A 29 -34.62 -41.09 -19.59
CA LYS A 29 -34.72 -41.34 -21.06
C LYS A 29 -36.04 -41.94 -21.61
N PRO A 30 -36.37 -41.83 -22.93
CA PRO A 30 -35.49 -41.56 -24.09
C PRO A 30 -35.86 -40.36 -25.02
N MET A 31 -35.31 -40.36 -26.24
CA MET A 31 -35.11 -39.23 -27.19
C MET A 31 -36.32 -38.83 -28.06
N SER A 32 -36.28 -37.61 -28.58
CA SER A 32 -36.92 -37.20 -29.85
C SER A 32 -36.05 -36.16 -30.58
N PHE A 33 -36.03 -36.21 -31.92
CA PHE A 33 -35.34 -35.26 -32.80
C PHE A 33 -36.35 -34.26 -33.38
N SER A 34 -36.01 -32.97 -33.47
CA SER A 34 -36.55 -32.10 -34.54
C SER A 34 -35.68 -30.86 -34.80
N THR A 35 -35.78 -30.42 -36.04
CA THR A 35 -34.88 -29.60 -36.83
C THR A 35 -34.91 -28.09 -36.50
N THR A 36 -33.70 -27.52 -36.45
CA THR A 36 -33.27 -26.15 -36.81
C THR A 36 -34.32 -25.06 -37.09
N CYS A 37 -34.22 -23.94 -36.36
CA CYS A 37 -34.17 -22.60 -36.98
C CYS A 37 -33.29 -21.67 -36.13
N CYS A 38 -32.32 -21.01 -36.74
CA CYS A 38 -31.30 -20.21 -36.06
C CYS A 38 -31.65 -18.72 -36.14
N CYS A 39 -31.74 -18.04 -34.99
CA CYS A 39 -31.85 -16.59 -34.94
C CYS A 39 -30.97 -16.08 -33.78
N MET A 40 -29.71 -15.76 -34.09
CA MET A 40 -28.71 -15.36 -33.10
C MET A 40 -28.99 -13.94 -32.61
N LYS A 41 -29.36 -13.79 -31.34
CA LYS A 41 -29.13 -12.53 -30.62
C LYS A 41 -27.65 -12.50 -30.23
N GLN A 42 -26.95 -11.43 -30.61
CA GLN A 42 -25.63 -11.15 -30.05
C GLN A 42 -25.82 -10.82 -28.56
N ALA A 43 -25.22 -11.66 -27.71
CA ALA A 43 -25.12 -11.43 -26.28
C ALA A 43 -23.66 -11.06 -25.95
N ASP A 44 -23.51 -10.17 -24.97
CA ASP A 44 -22.27 -9.49 -24.63
C ASP A 44 -21.09 -10.44 -24.39
N THR A 45 -19.94 -10.11 -24.99
CA THR A 45 -18.66 -10.75 -24.67
C THR A 45 -18.20 -10.34 -23.27
N ALA A 46 -18.68 -11.09 -22.27
CA ALA A 46 -18.07 -11.08 -20.95
C ALA A 46 -16.61 -11.53 -21.07
N GLN A 47 -15.68 -10.61 -20.79
CA GLN A 47 -14.26 -10.94 -20.73
C GLN A 47 -14.01 -11.95 -19.60
N ALA A 48 -13.37 -13.07 -19.94
CA ALA A 48 -13.01 -14.08 -18.95
C ALA A 48 -11.97 -13.51 -17.95
N PRO A 49 -12.03 -13.89 -16.66
CA PRO A 49 -11.08 -13.40 -15.67
C PRO A 49 -9.65 -13.82 -16.05
N GLU A 50 -8.76 -12.83 -16.09
CA GLU A 50 -7.36 -13.02 -16.43
C GLU A 50 -6.69 -13.99 -15.44
N LYS A 51 -6.15 -15.10 -15.95
CA LYS A 51 -5.54 -16.12 -15.11
C LYS A 51 -4.29 -15.57 -14.44
N GLN A 52 -4.36 -15.36 -13.12
CA GLN A 52 -3.19 -15.08 -12.29
C GLN A 52 -2.10 -16.13 -12.54
N LYS A 53 -1.04 -15.71 -13.23
CA LYS A 53 0.11 -16.55 -13.55
C LYS A 53 0.94 -16.72 -12.28
N LYS A 54 0.70 -17.79 -11.53
CA LYS A 54 1.62 -18.22 -10.47
C LYS A 54 2.95 -18.57 -11.13
N THR A 55 3.94 -17.70 -10.95
CA THR A 55 5.34 -18.02 -11.16
C THR A 55 5.75 -19.11 -10.17
N ASP A 56 6.55 -20.09 -10.60
CA ASP A 56 7.15 -21.08 -9.69
C ASP A 56 8.11 -20.35 -8.74
N GLY A 57 7.61 -20.02 -7.57
CA GLY A 57 8.26 -19.12 -6.62
C GLY A 57 9.22 -19.82 -5.69
N ASP A 58 10.35 -19.16 -5.42
CA ASP A 58 11.22 -19.47 -4.28
C ASP A 58 10.36 -19.60 -2.99
N PRO A 59 10.54 -20.62 -2.14
CA PRO A 59 9.72 -20.79 -0.94
C PRO A 59 9.78 -19.61 0.05
N ARG A 60 10.75 -18.70 -0.10
CA ARG A 60 10.87 -17.41 0.63
C ARG A 60 9.92 -16.31 0.12
N ILE A 61 9.29 -16.50 -1.04
CA ILE A 61 8.45 -15.51 -1.76
C ILE A 61 6.94 -15.77 -1.59
N ASN A 62 6.54 -16.90 -0.98
CA ASN A 62 5.14 -17.32 -0.88
C ASN A 62 4.18 -16.31 -0.20
N ASP A 63 4.67 -15.33 0.55
CA ASP A 63 3.86 -14.30 1.21
C ASP A 63 3.78 -12.96 0.45
N LEU A 64 4.42 -12.82 -0.73
CA LEU A 64 4.43 -11.56 -1.48
C LEU A 64 3.11 -11.24 -2.20
N GLY A 65 2.12 -12.15 -2.21
CA GLY A 65 0.95 -12.03 -3.07
C GLY A 65 1.35 -12.03 -4.55
N ARG A 66 0.83 -11.08 -5.34
CA ARG A 66 1.29 -10.86 -6.72
C ARG A 66 2.66 -10.18 -6.71
N ALA A 67 3.72 -10.90 -7.04
CA ALA A 67 5.01 -10.31 -7.34
C ALA A 67 4.93 -9.49 -8.65
N ILE A 68 5.46 -8.28 -8.62
CA ILE A 68 5.53 -7.34 -9.75
C ILE A 68 7.01 -7.06 -9.99
N GLU A 69 7.58 -7.66 -11.03
CA GLU A 69 9.01 -7.55 -11.35
C GLU A 69 9.29 -6.43 -12.36
N ASP A 70 8.50 -6.35 -13.44
CA ASP A 70 8.79 -5.49 -14.59
C ASP A 70 7.57 -4.83 -15.25
N ASP A 71 6.33 -5.04 -14.75
CA ASP A 71 5.09 -4.39 -15.22
C ASP A 71 5.26 -2.87 -15.45
N PHE A 72 6.06 -2.23 -14.58
CA PHE A 72 6.28 -0.79 -14.57
C PHE A 72 7.71 -0.40 -14.98
N ALA A 73 8.41 -1.25 -15.74
CA ALA A 73 9.73 -0.95 -16.28
C ALA A 73 9.71 0.25 -17.25
N THR A 74 8.65 0.32 -18.08
CA THR A 74 8.52 1.31 -19.17
C THR A 74 7.22 2.10 -19.06
N ILE A 75 7.23 3.34 -19.56
CA ILE A 75 6.03 4.18 -19.66
C ILE A 75 5.27 3.73 -20.91
N ARG A 76 3.98 3.40 -20.76
CA ARG A 76 3.09 3.02 -21.87
C ARG A 76 2.78 4.22 -22.77
N ALA A 77 2.42 3.96 -24.02
CA ALA A 77 2.02 5.01 -24.96
C ALA A 77 0.74 5.74 -24.54
N ASN A 78 -0.20 5.02 -23.92
CA ASN A 78 -1.49 5.53 -23.47
C ASN A 78 -1.81 5.02 -22.05
N TYR A 79 -2.45 5.87 -21.26
CA TYR A 79 -3.05 5.58 -19.96
C TYR A 79 -4.45 6.18 -19.93
N GLU A 80 -5.41 5.46 -19.34
CA GLU A 80 -6.70 6.04 -19.01
C GLU A 80 -6.57 7.01 -17.82
N THR A 81 -7.39 8.06 -17.79
CA THR A 81 -7.30 9.13 -16.79
C THR A 81 -8.54 9.16 -15.90
N PRO A 82 -8.40 9.13 -14.55
CA PRO A 82 -9.53 9.27 -13.64
C PRO A 82 -10.31 10.55 -13.89
N LYS A 83 -11.63 10.51 -13.65
CA LYS A 83 -12.48 11.70 -13.83
C LYS A 83 -12.33 12.69 -12.68
N ASN A 84 -11.94 12.19 -11.51
CA ASN A 84 -11.80 12.97 -10.29
C ASN A 84 -10.33 13.28 -9.99
N PRO A 85 -10.02 14.44 -9.39
CA PRO A 85 -8.67 14.82 -9.00
C PRO A 85 -7.93 13.75 -8.19
N ILE A 86 -6.64 13.60 -8.48
CA ILE A 86 -5.75 12.74 -7.72
C ILE A 86 -5.01 13.57 -6.68
N VAL A 87 -5.14 13.20 -5.42
CA VAL A 87 -4.37 13.76 -4.30
C VAL A 87 -3.14 12.90 -4.05
N LEU A 88 -1.96 13.50 -4.12
CA LEU A 88 -0.69 12.85 -3.77
C LEU A 88 -0.29 13.21 -2.33
N ALA A 89 -0.47 12.26 -1.40
CA ALA A 89 -0.22 12.44 0.03
C ALA A 89 1.15 11.87 0.45
N HIS A 90 2.07 12.73 0.86
CA HIS A 90 3.45 12.36 1.16
C HIS A 90 3.63 11.74 2.56
N GLY A 91 4.66 10.91 2.72
CA GLY A 91 5.01 10.28 3.99
C GLY A 91 5.75 11.18 4.99
N LEU A 92 6.37 10.53 5.97
CA LEU A 92 7.27 11.14 6.95
C LEU A 92 8.47 11.78 6.22
N LEU A 93 8.91 12.95 6.67
CA LEU A 93 9.92 13.80 6.04
C LEU A 93 9.61 14.26 4.61
N GLY A 94 8.35 14.12 4.16
CA GLY A 94 7.95 14.74 2.90
C GLY A 94 7.83 16.25 3.01
N PHE A 95 8.08 16.90 1.87
CA PHE A 95 8.05 18.34 1.65
C PHE A 95 7.54 18.59 0.24
N ASP A 96 6.82 19.69 0.02
CA ASP A 96 6.43 20.09 -1.33
C ASP A 96 7.66 20.44 -2.18
N GLU A 97 8.63 21.18 -1.62
CA GLU A 97 9.87 21.57 -2.29
C GLU A 97 11.02 21.75 -1.26
N LEU A 98 12.15 21.04 -1.43
CA LEU A 98 13.35 21.21 -0.61
C LEU A 98 14.47 21.90 -1.41
N ARG A 99 14.79 23.13 -1.03
CA ARG A 99 15.87 23.94 -1.65
C ARG A 99 17.21 23.72 -0.94
N LEU A 100 17.86 22.60 -1.26
CA LEU A 100 19.14 22.18 -0.66
C LEU A 100 20.33 23.16 -0.87
N ALA A 101 20.24 24.08 -1.84
CA ALA A 101 21.31 25.03 -2.18
C ALA A 101 20.78 26.48 -2.36
N GLY A 102 19.76 26.87 -1.59
CA GLY A 102 19.12 28.18 -1.73
C GLY A 102 18.42 28.34 -3.09
N SER A 103 18.42 29.55 -3.65
CA SER A 103 17.82 29.86 -4.95
C SER A 103 18.65 29.44 -6.17
N LEU A 104 19.86 28.89 -5.96
CA LEU A 104 20.82 28.59 -7.04
C LEU A 104 20.59 27.27 -7.75
N LEU A 105 19.82 26.35 -7.15
CA LEU A 105 19.40 25.10 -7.77
C LEU A 105 17.87 24.97 -7.73
N PRO A 106 17.24 24.31 -8.73
CA PRO A 106 15.82 24.01 -8.67
C PRO A 106 15.51 23.19 -7.42
N GLY A 107 14.41 23.53 -6.74
CA GLY A 107 14.00 22.80 -5.56
C GLY A 107 13.65 21.35 -5.86
N VAL A 108 13.88 20.50 -4.88
CA VAL A 108 13.66 19.07 -5.03
C VAL A 108 12.27 18.73 -4.50
N HIS A 109 11.40 18.20 -5.35
CA HIS A 109 10.06 17.76 -4.94
C HIS A 109 10.08 16.36 -4.32
N TYR A 110 9.10 16.04 -3.48
CA TYR A 110 8.88 14.66 -3.00
C TYR A 110 8.57 13.72 -4.17
N TRP A 111 7.58 14.11 -4.99
CA TRP A 111 7.04 13.36 -6.12
C TRP A 111 7.82 13.58 -7.44
N ARG A 112 9.14 13.38 -7.43
CA ARG A 112 10.06 13.79 -8.51
C ARG A 112 9.64 13.30 -9.91
N GLY A 113 9.15 14.18 -10.77
CA GLY A 113 8.75 13.84 -12.14
C GLY A 113 7.41 13.10 -12.25
N ILE A 114 6.82 12.69 -11.12
CA ILE A 114 5.56 11.95 -11.06
C ILE A 114 4.40 12.93 -11.30
N THR A 115 4.35 14.02 -10.52
CA THR A 115 3.33 15.05 -10.64
C THR A 115 3.31 15.68 -12.03
N GLU A 116 4.49 15.94 -12.60
CA GLU A 116 4.65 16.50 -13.94
C GLU A 116 4.15 15.54 -15.01
N ALA A 117 4.51 14.25 -14.92
CA ALA A 117 4.08 13.25 -15.88
C ALA A 117 2.57 12.98 -15.83
N MET A 118 1.96 12.95 -14.64
CA MET A 118 0.52 12.80 -14.47
C MET A 118 -0.25 13.99 -15.06
N ARG A 119 0.21 15.23 -14.78
CA ARG A 119 -0.36 16.44 -15.38
C ARG A 119 -0.17 16.49 -16.91
N ALA A 120 0.96 16.01 -17.42
CA ALA A 120 1.21 15.89 -18.86
C ALA A 120 0.30 14.86 -19.55
N ASN A 121 -0.23 13.88 -18.81
CA ASN A 121 -1.29 12.97 -19.26
C ASN A 121 -2.70 13.53 -19.02
N GLY A 122 -2.84 14.83 -18.72
CA GLY A 122 -4.15 15.49 -18.57
C GLY A 122 -4.83 15.32 -17.21
N MET A 123 -4.15 14.72 -16.22
CA MET A 123 -4.73 14.48 -14.90
C MET A 123 -4.71 15.75 -14.02
N GLU A 124 -5.80 16.00 -13.30
CA GLU A 124 -5.86 17.03 -12.26
C GLU A 124 -5.19 16.50 -10.98
N VAL A 125 -4.00 17.01 -10.66
CA VAL A 125 -3.17 16.51 -9.55
C VAL A 125 -3.00 17.55 -8.45
N ILE A 126 -3.48 17.21 -7.26
CA ILE A 126 -3.37 17.98 -6.01
C ILE A 126 -2.20 17.41 -5.20
N THR A 127 -1.19 18.23 -4.90
CA THR A 127 -0.15 17.89 -3.92
C THR A 127 -0.54 18.46 -2.56
N ALA A 128 -0.57 17.62 -1.53
CA ALA A 128 -0.90 18.01 -0.17
C ALA A 128 0.36 18.18 0.68
N SER A 129 0.47 19.32 1.37
CA SER A 129 1.62 19.66 2.23
C SER A 129 1.25 19.47 3.69
N VAL A 130 1.79 18.43 4.32
CA VAL A 130 1.56 18.14 5.75
C VAL A 130 2.85 18.28 6.58
N PRO A 131 2.78 18.53 7.90
CA PRO A 131 3.98 18.71 8.72
C PRO A 131 4.95 17.52 8.61
N ALA A 132 6.19 17.81 8.22
CA ALA A 132 7.21 16.79 7.88
C ALA A 132 7.43 15.75 8.98
N SER A 133 7.23 16.11 10.25
CA SER A 133 7.40 15.25 11.43
C SER A 133 6.29 15.37 12.48
N GLY A 134 5.11 15.86 12.09
CA GLY A 134 3.95 15.97 12.99
C GLY A 134 3.35 14.61 13.35
N SER A 135 2.38 14.61 14.28
CA SER A 135 1.60 13.41 14.59
C SER A 135 0.68 13.03 13.41
N ILE A 136 0.18 11.79 13.39
CA ILE A 136 -0.81 11.38 12.36
C ILE A 136 -2.07 12.26 12.43
N GLU A 137 -2.51 12.64 13.63
CA GLU A 137 -3.67 13.51 13.84
C GLU A 137 -3.44 14.93 13.28
N GLU A 138 -2.28 15.54 13.55
CA GLU A 138 -1.89 16.85 13.03
C GLU A 138 -1.76 16.84 11.49
N ARG A 139 -1.12 15.79 10.96
CA ARG A 139 -0.92 15.60 9.51
C ARG A 139 -2.23 15.33 8.78
N ALA A 140 -3.11 14.48 9.34
CA ALA A 140 -4.44 14.21 8.80
C ALA A 140 -5.33 15.46 8.78
N LEU A 141 -5.27 16.30 9.83
CA LEU A 141 -6.01 17.57 9.86
C LEU A 141 -5.53 18.50 8.75
N LYS A 142 -4.21 18.65 8.59
CA LYS A 142 -3.65 19.48 7.52
C LYS A 142 -3.93 18.92 6.13
N LEU A 143 -3.90 17.59 5.95
CA LEU A 143 -4.28 16.91 4.72
C LEU A 143 -5.72 17.25 4.32
N GLY A 144 -6.67 17.16 5.27
CA GLY A 144 -8.07 17.51 5.05
C GLY A 144 -8.27 18.96 4.61
N GLN A 145 -7.61 19.90 5.28
CA GLN A 145 -7.64 21.33 4.92
C GLN A 145 -7.05 21.60 3.52
N ASP A 146 -5.96 20.93 3.17
CA ASP A 146 -5.33 21.04 1.85
C ASP A 146 -6.23 20.48 0.75
N ILE A 147 -6.91 19.35 0.99
CA ILE A 147 -7.85 18.78 0.02
C ILE A 147 -9.08 19.69 -0.12
N ALA A 148 -9.70 20.11 0.99
CA ALA A 148 -10.89 20.96 0.96
C ALA A 148 -10.67 22.28 0.20
N SER A 149 -9.48 22.88 0.37
CA SER A 149 -9.12 24.14 -0.31
C SER A 149 -8.68 23.97 -1.77
N LYS A 150 -8.15 22.81 -2.17
CA LYS A 150 -7.61 22.58 -3.53
C LYS A 150 -8.57 21.80 -4.45
N ALA A 151 -9.47 20.99 -3.91
CA ALA A 151 -10.40 20.14 -4.68
C ALA A 151 -11.62 20.90 -5.23
N ASN A 152 -11.91 22.10 -4.75
CA ASN A 152 -13.04 22.94 -5.20
C ASN A 152 -14.40 22.19 -5.18
N GLY A 153 -14.64 21.38 -4.15
CA GLY A 153 -15.86 20.58 -3.98
C GLY A 153 -15.96 19.32 -4.87
N LYS A 154 -14.95 19.02 -5.69
CA LYS A 154 -14.87 17.74 -6.41
C LYS A 154 -14.63 16.59 -5.44
N SER A 155 -15.11 15.41 -5.82
CA SER A 155 -14.69 14.17 -5.16
C SER A 155 -13.23 13.88 -5.54
N VAL A 156 -12.48 13.12 -4.74
CA VAL A 156 -11.04 12.88 -4.98
C VAL A 156 -10.62 11.43 -4.79
N ASN A 157 -9.54 11.05 -5.47
CA ASN A 157 -8.82 9.80 -5.26
C ASN A 157 -7.47 10.09 -4.60
N ILE A 158 -7.16 9.44 -3.48
CA ILE A 158 -5.90 9.67 -2.77
C ILE A 158 -4.90 8.55 -3.11
N ILE A 159 -3.72 8.92 -3.60
CA ILE A 159 -2.56 8.02 -3.65
C ILE A 159 -1.57 8.48 -2.59
N ALA A 160 -1.29 7.60 -1.62
CA ALA A 160 -0.57 7.96 -0.41
C ALA A 160 0.64 7.05 -0.18
N HIS A 161 1.80 7.65 0.05
CA HIS A 161 3.05 6.90 0.30
C HIS A 161 3.40 6.87 1.79
N SER A 162 3.81 5.71 2.31
CA SER A 162 4.37 5.57 3.65
C SER A 162 3.40 6.10 4.73
N MET A 163 3.85 6.95 5.66
CA MET A 163 3.00 7.56 6.68
C MET A 163 1.77 8.31 6.10
N GLY A 164 1.83 8.80 4.86
CA GLY A 164 0.70 9.48 4.20
C GLY A 164 -0.55 8.61 4.10
N GLY A 165 -0.40 7.28 4.00
CA GLY A 165 -1.54 6.36 4.00
C GLY A 165 -2.23 6.25 5.36
N LEU A 166 -1.49 6.49 6.45
CA LEU A 166 -2.03 6.55 7.80
C LEU A 166 -2.74 7.90 8.03
N ASP A 167 -2.13 9.01 7.58
CA ASP A 167 -2.76 10.33 7.62
C ASP A 167 -4.10 10.33 6.86
N ALA A 168 -4.13 9.75 5.66
CA ALA A 168 -5.35 9.61 4.87
C ALA A 168 -6.40 8.73 5.56
N ARG A 169 -6.03 7.57 6.11
CA ARG A 169 -6.97 6.70 6.87
C ARG A 169 -7.54 7.41 8.09
N TYR A 170 -6.72 8.17 8.84
CA TYR A 170 -7.20 8.94 9.97
C TYR A 170 -8.14 10.07 9.54
N MET A 171 -7.79 10.81 8.49
CA MET A 171 -8.63 11.87 7.93
C MET A 171 -10.00 11.32 7.51
N ILE A 172 -10.02 10.26 6.70
CA ILE A 172 -11.23 9.62 6.17
C ILE A 172 -12.10 9.04 7.29
N SER A 173 -11.49 8.32 8.23
CA SER A 173 -12.24 7.58 9.26
C SER A 173 -12.69 8.48 10.42
N ARG A 174 -11.88 9.48 10.81
CA ARG A 174 -12.01 10.19 12.10
C ARG A 174 -12.15 11.69 12.05
N LEU A 175 -11.67 12.36 11.00
CA LEU A 175 -11.85 13.80 10.85
C LEU A 175 -13.04 14.16 9.96
N GLN A 176 -13.28 13.36 8.91
CA GLN A 176 -14.39 13.52 7.96
C GLN A 176 -14.65 14.99 7.57
N PRO A 177 -13.61 15.71 7.08
CA PRO A 177 -13.68 17.16 6.91
C PRO A 177 -14.74 17.57 5.89
N ASP A 178 -15.51 18.61 6.22
CA ASP A 178 -16.53 19.17 5.34
C ASP A 178 -15.97 19.53 3.96
N ASN A 179 -16.77 19.29 2.92
CA ASN A 179 -16.42 19.50 1.51
C ASN A 179 -15.29 18.59 0.97
N VAL A 180 -14.92 17.52 1.66
CA VAL A 180 -14.00 16.48 1.17
C VAL A 180 -14.74 15.17 0.98
N ASN A 181 -15.04 14.81 -0.27
CA ASN A 181 -15.54 13.48 -0.61
C ASN A 181 -14.41 12.62 -1.19
N VAL A 182 -14.02 11.54 -0.51
CA VAL A 182 -12.97 10.63 -0.97
C VAL A 182 -13.62 9.39 -1.59
N LEU A 183 -13.27 9.08 -2.85
CA LEU A 183 -13.76 7.90 -3.55
C LEU A 183 -12.85 6.69 -3.32
N SER A 184 -11.54 6.93 -3.25
CA SER A 184 -10.57 5.88 -2.98
C SER A 184 -9.32 6.35 -2.23
N LEU A 185 -8.67 5.38 -1.57
CA LEU A 185 -7.33 5.49 -1.02
C LEU A 185 -6.47 4.33 -1.52
N THR A 186 -5.47 4.65 -2.35
CA THR A 186 -4.40 3.73 -2.73
C THR A 186 -3.17 3.99 -1.85
N THR A 187 -2.77 3.02 -1.03
CA THR A 187 -1.56 3.11 -0.22
C THR A 187 -0.36 2.45 -0.89
N VAL A 188 0.82 3.06 -0.76
CA VAL A 188 2.08 2.56 -1.32
C VAL A 188 3.09 2.48 -0.18
N ALA A 189 3.46 1.26 0.19
CA ALA A 189 4.40 0.98 1.30
C ALA A 189 4.03 1.65 2.66
N SER A 190 2.73 1.82 2.92
CA SER A 190 2.26 2.42 4.17
C SER A 190 2.33 1.41 5.33
N PRO A 191 2.90 1.74 6.50
CA PRO A 191 3.06 0.78 7.59
C PRO A 191 1.76 0.59 8.40
N HIS A 192 0.73 -0.04 7.81
CA HIS A 192 -0.57 -0.24 8.45
C HIS A 192 -0.51 -1.11 9.72
N ARG A 193 0.54 -1.92 9.90
CA ARG A 193 0.81 -2.72 11.12
C ARG A 193 2.06 -2.24 11.85
N GLY A 194 2.54 -1.04 11.54
CA GLY A 194 3.77 -0.43 12.05
C GLY A 194 5.03 -0.98 11.39
N SER A 195 6.18 -0.69 11.99
CA SER A 195 7.48 -1.22 11.56
C SER A 195 8.33 -1.59 12.76
N SER A 196 8.94 -2.76 12.72
CA SER A 196 9.94 -3.21 13.70
C SER A 196 11.23 -2.37 13.66
N PHE A 197 11.49 -1.65 12.57
CA PHE A 197 12.55 -0.63 12.56
C PHE A 197 12.14 0.58 13.41
N ALA A 198 10.87 1.00 13.38
CA ALA A 198 10.37 2.04 14.29
C ALA A 198 10.34 1.54 15.75
N ASP A 199 10.00 0.28 16.00
CA ASP A 199 10.12 -0.34 17.33
C ASP A 199 11.58 -0.30 17.83
N PHE A 200 12.54 -0.70 17.00
CA PHE A 200 13.98 -0.68 17.31
C PHE A 200 14.47 0.74 17.61
N VAL A 201 14.16 1.72 16.76
CA VAL A 201 14.50 3.14 16.97
C VAL A 201 13.89 3.67 18.28
N PHE A 202 12.67 3.28 18.61
CA PHE A 202 11.99 3.70 19.83
C PHE A 202 12.58 3.05 21.10
N GLN A 203 12.93 1.75 21.04
CA GLN A 203 13.40 0.96 22.19
C GLN A 203 14.88 1.20 22.51
N GLU A 204 15.78 1.10 21.52
CA GLU A 204 17.24 1.13 21.74
C GLU A 204 17.78 2.54 22.00
N ILE A 205 17.17 3.55 21.37
CA ILE A 205 17.64 4.94 21.51
C ILE A 205 16.96 5.61 22.72
N GLY A 206 15.71 5.24 23.01
CA GLY A 206 14.92 5.78 24.12
C GLY A 206 14.66 7.30 24.04
N PRO A 207 13.74 7.85 24.86
CA PRO A 207 13.38 9.27 24.78
C PRO A 207 14.56 10.24 24.93
N SER A 208 15.61 9.83 25.65
CA SER A 208 16.74 10.68 26.04
C SER A 208 17.86 10.82 25.00
N TYR A 209 18.14 9.79 24.18
CA TYR A 209 19.14 9.87 23.10
C TYR A 209 18.52 10.12 21.73
N ILE A 210 17.19 10.03 21.64
CA ILE A 210 16.37 10.38 20.48
C ILE A 210 16.77 11.77 19.93
N PRO A 211 16.99 12.84 20.74
CA PRO A 211 17.52 14.12 20.26
C PRO A 211 18.96 14.09 19.69
N HIS A 212 19.82 13.16 20.13
CA HIS A 212 21.19 13.03 19.62
C HIS A 212 21.24 12.27 18.29
N PHE A 213 20.39 11.24 18.15
CA PHE A 213 20.13 10.61 16.86
C PHE A 213 19.49 11.62 15.89
N TYR A 214 18.57 12.47 16.38
CA TYR A 214 18.03 13.57 15.58
C TYR A 214 19.09 14.60 15.20
N LYS A 215 20.06 14.99 16.02
CA LYS A 215 21.16 15.88 15.55
C LYS A 215 21.91 15.37 14.33
N LEU A 216 22.03 14.05 14.14
CA LEU A 216 22.63 13.45 12.94
C LEU A 216 21.70 13.54 11.71
N PHE A 217 20.39 13.60 11.92
CA PHE A 217 19.33 13.69 10.89
C PHE A 217 18.55 15.04 10.89
N GLU A 218 18.97 16.04 11.66
CA GLU A 218 18.29 17.35 11.82
C GLU A 218 18.46 18.21 10.56
N ARG A 219 19.55 17.99 9.82
CA ARG A 219 19.71 18.43 8.41
C ARG A 219 18.62 17.88 7.47
N VAL A 220 17.75 16.98 7.95
CA VAL A 220 16.67 16.31 7.22
C VAL A 220 15.31 16.41 7.95
N GLY A 221 15.21 17.21 9.03
CA GLY A 221 13.91 17.62 9.61
C GLY A 221 13.12 16.57 10.42
N MET A 222 13.80 15.71 11.18
CA MET A 222 13.12 14.71 12.04
C MET A 222 12.60 15.28 13.37
N GLY A 223 11.39 14.85 13.77
CA GLY A 223 10.74 15.18 15.03
C GLY A 223 10.31 13.94 15.82
N THR A 224 10.10 14.10 17.13
CA THR A 224 10.11 12.97 18.08
C THR A 224 8.85 12.10 18.08
N GLY A 225 7.68 12.68 17.77
CA GLY A 225 6.38 12.03 17.95
C GLY A 225 6.04 10.97 16.92
N ALA A 226 6.39 11.21 15.65
CA ALA A 226 5.97 10.36 14.53
C ALA A 226 6.47 8.91 14.64
N PHE A 227 7.74 8.69 15.01
CA PHE A 227 8.30 7.35 15.14
C PHE A 227 7.55 6.47 16.16
N LYS A 228 7.07 7.06 17.27
CA LYS A 228 6.23 6.33 18.24
C LYS A 228 4.93 5.83 17.60
N GLN A 229 4.31 6.63 16.74
CA GLN A 229 3.09 6.26 16.03
C GLN A 229 3.32 5.24 14.90
N LEU A 230 4.56 5.10 14.41
CA LEU A 230 4.94 4.05 13.45
C LEU A 230 5.32 2.72 14.11
N THR A 231 5.31 2.63 15.45
CA THR A 231 5.55 1.36 16.17
C THR A 231 4.45 0.33 15.89
N ARG A 232 4.83 -0.96 15.87
CA ARG A 232 3.88 -2.06 15.64
C ARG A 232 2.81 -2.12 16.72
N LYS A 233 3.19 -1.79 17.97
CA LYS A 233 2.27 -1.73 19.11
C LYS A 233 1.20 -0.66 18.92
N TYR A 234 1.59 0.59 18.68
CA TYR A 234 0.63 1.69 18.50
C TYR A 234 -0.28 1.44 17.29
N MET A 235 0.26 0.93 16.17
CA MET A 235 -0.57 0.64 14.99
C MET A 235 -1.67 -0.40 15.25
N GLN A 236 -1.36 -1.47 16.00
CA GLN A 236 -2.30 -2.55 16.27
C GLN A 236 -3.27 -2.26 17.43
N GLU A 237 -2.79 -1.67 18.53
CA GLU A 237 -3.58 -1.47 19.76
C GLU A 237 -4.34 -0.13 19.77
N GLU A 238 -3.80 0.91 19.13
CA GLU A 238 -4.35 2.27 19.19
C GLU A 238 -4.92 2.73 17.85
N PHE A 239 -4.14 2.67 16.77
CA PHE A 239 -4.50 3.29 15.50
C PHE A 239 -5.59 2.52 14.75
N ASN A 240 -5.35 1.25 14.42
CA ASN A 240 -6.28 0.46 13.60
C ASN A 240 -7.67 0.30 14.24
N PRO A 241 -7.82 0.02 15.55
CA PRO A 241 -9.14 -0.04 16.19
C PRO A 241 -9.89 1.29 16.14
N LYS A 242 -9.16 2.41 16.06
CA LYS A 242 -9.71 3.77 15.98
C LYS A 242 -9.90 4.27 14.55
N THR A 243 -9.43 3.55 13.52
CA THR A 243 -9.48 3.97 12.10
C THR A 243 -9.99 2.83 11.18
N PRO A 244 -11.23 2.35 11.39
CA PRO A 244 -11.88 1.45 10.44
C PRO A 244 -12.08 2.12 9.07
N ASP A 245 -12.11 1.30 8.02
CA ASP A 245 -12.37 1.75 6.66
C ASP A 245 -13.79 2.35 6.55
N ALA A 246 -13.88 3.57 6.01
CA ALA A 246 -15.15 4.26 5.83
C ALA A 246 -16.00 3.61 4.72
N PRO A 247 -17.31 3.39 4.94
CA PRO A 247 -18.23 2.88 3.91
C PRO A 247 -18.23 3.78 2.65
N GLY A 248 -18.27 3.15 1.47
CA GLY A 248 -18.31 3.86 0.18
C GLY A 248 -16.94 4.29 -0.35
N VAL A 249 -15.86 4.20 0.44
CA VAL A 249 -14.48 4.46 -0.01
C VAL A 249 -13.83 3.14 -0.44
N GLN A 250 -13.17 3.13 -1.61
CA GLN A 250 -12.39 1.98 -2.07
C GLN A 250 -10.95 2.03 -1.54
N TYR A 251 -10.45 0.91 -1.01
CA TYR A 251 -9.09 0.82 -0.44
C TYR A 251 -8.23 -0.13 -1.27
N PHE A 252 -7.11 0.37 -1.77
CA PHE A 252 -6.11 -0.38 -2.52
C PHE A 252 -4.75 -0.27 -1.84
N SER A 253 -3.88 -1.26 -2.02
CA SER A 253 -2.51 -1.15 -1.52
C SER A 253 -1.47 -1.89 -2.35
N TYR A 254 -0.24 -1.37 -2.30
CA TYR A 254 0.97 -1.96 -2.87
C TYR A 254 2.05 -2.06 -1.80
N GLY A 255 2.74 -3.21 -1.76
CA GLY A 255 3.96 -3.39 -0.99
C GLY A 255 5.19 -3.31 -1.89
N ALA A 256 6.38 -3.33 -1.29
CA ALA A 256 7.63 -3.42 -2.02
C ALA A 256 8.65 -4.25 -1.25
N THR A 257 9.66 -4.75 -1.95
CA THR A 257 10.77 -5.52 -1.40
C THR A 257 12.07 -5.08 -2.03
N VAL A 258 13.15 -5.05 -1.24
CA VAL A 258 14.49 -4.77 -1.75
C VAL A 258 15.53 -5.66 -1.10
N ASN A 259 16.50 -6.12 -1.90
CA ASN A 259 17.73 -6.73 -1.41
C ASN A 259 18.91 -5.73 -1.51
N PRO A 260 19.17 -4.92 -0.48
CA PRO A 260 20.10 -3.81 -0.57
C PRO A 260 21.56 -4.27 -0.53
N SER A 261 22.36 -3.71 -1.44
CA SER A 261 23.82 -3.87 -1.47
C SER A 261 24.47 -3.63 -0.09
N ILE A 262 25.63 -4.23 0.13
CA ILE A 262 26.39 -4.19 1.39
C ILE A 262 26.63 -2.75 1.88
N TRP A 263 26.78 -1.81 0.96
CA TRP A 263 27.05 -0.39 1.21
C TRP A 263 25.81 0.51 1.29
N SER A 264 24.60 -0.04 1.17
CA SER A 264 23.36 0.75 1.19
C SER A 264 22.98 1.18 2.61
N ALA A 265 22.57 2.44 2.78
CA ALA A 265 22.01 2.94 4.04
C ALA A 265 20.78 2.14 4.52
N PHE A 266 19.99 1.59 3.57
CA PHE A 266 18.84 0.74 3.90
C PHE A 266 19.23 -0.64 4.43
N ARG A 267 20.50 -1.06 4.38
CA ARG A 267 20.89 -2.42 4.76
C ARG A 267 20.59 -2.76 6.22
N GLN A 268 20.85 -1.87 7.16
CA GLN A 268 20.58 -2.17 8.57
C GLN A 268 19.08 -2.14 8.88
N PRO A 269 18.31 -1.10 8.48
CA PRO A 269 16.85 -1.12 8.57
C PRO A 269 16.21 -2.35 7.91
N GLN A 270 16.60 -2.68 6.68
CA GLN A 270 16.11 -3.85 5.95
C GLN A 270 16.34 -5.14 6.72
N ARG A 271 17.51 -5.33 7.32
CA ARG A 271 17.85 -6.54 8.07
C ARG A 271 17.14 -6.64 9.41
N ILE A 272 16.80 -5.53 10.05
CA ILE A 272 15.96 -5.50 11.26
C ILE A 272 14.56 -5.99 10.89
N VAL A 273 13.92 -5.37 9.90
CA VAL A 273 12.58 -5.77 9.43
C VAL A 273 12.57 -7.19 8.88
N GLN A 274 13.60 -7.60 8.12
CA GLN A 274 13.71 -8.95 7.54
C GLN A 274 13.75 -10.07 8.59
N ARG A 275 14.32 -9.79 9.77
CA ARG A 275 14.36 -10.75 10.89
C ARG A 275 13.05 -10.83 11.67
N MET A 276 12.30 -9.74 11.74
CA MET A 276 11.15 -9.58 12.64
C MET A 276 9.78 -9.69 11.95
N GLU A 277 9.73 -9.42 10.64
CA GLU A 277 8.52 -9.31 9.84
C GLU A 277 8.64 -9.90 8.42
N GLY A 278 9.86 -10.20 7.96
CA GLY A 278 10.08 -10.81 6.65
C GLY A 278 10.32 -9.80 5.51
N PRO A 279 9.96 -10.15 4.26
CA PRO A 279 10.25 -9.32 3.09
C PRO A 279 9.77 -7.88 3.23
N ASN A 280 10.63 -6.93 2.86
CA ASN A 280 10.42 -5.50 3.11
C ASN A 280 11.23 -4.60 2.15
N ASP A 281 10.79 -3.36 2.03
CA ASP A 281 11.36 -2.32 1.15
C ASP A 281 12.56 -1.54 1.74
N GLY A 282 13.04 -2.01 2.89
CA GLY A 282 14.05 -1.35 3.70
C GLY A 282 13.51 -0.67 4.96
N LEU A 283 12.22 -0.35 5.05
CA LEU A 283 11.60 0.31 6.21
C LEU A 283 10.26 -0.31 6.63
N VAL A 284 9.49 -0.84 5.69
CA VAL A 284 8.13 -1.37 5.90
C VAL A 284 8.03 -2.78 5.33
N SER A 285 7.52 -3.71 6.13
CA SER A 285 7.27 -5.09 5.70
C SER A 285 6.10 -5.17 4.73
N VAL A 286 6.14 -6.16 3.84
CA VAL A 286 5.03 -6.45 2.92
C VAL A 286 3.74 -6.74 3.69
N GLU A 287 3.82 -7.45 4.82
CA GLU A 287 2.67 -7.66 5.72
C GLU A 287 2.11 -6.38 6.32
N SER A 288 2.97 -5.41 6.65
CA SER A 288 2.51 -4.11 7.14
C SER A 288 1.91 -3.25 6.01
N ALA A 289 2.36 -3.42 4.77
CA ALA A 289 1.84 -2.71 3.59
C ALA A 289 0.46 -3.20 3.11
N LYS A 290 0.09 -4.47 3.34
CA LYS A 290 -1.19 -5.07 2.91
C LYS A 290 -2.41 -4.40 3.57
N TRP A 291 -3.24 -3.67 2.81
CA TRP A 291 -4.52 -3.10 3.25
C TRP A 291 -5.61 -3.07 2.15
N GLY A 292 -6.88 -3.27 2.52
CA GLY A 292 -7.97 -3.36 1.55
C GLY A 292 -7.69 -4.40 0.45
N THR A 293 -7.91 -4.01 -0.81
CA THR A 293 -7.58 -4.83 -1.99
C THR A 293 -6.10 -4.69 -2.32
N TYR A 294 -5.31 -5.70 -1.93
CA TYR A 294 -3.88 -5.76 -2.23
C TYR A 294 -3.63 -6.02 -3.73
N LYS A 295 -3.00 -5.07 -4.43
CA LYS A 295 -2.75 -5.13 -5.87
C LYS A 295 -1.39 -5.78 -6.23
N GLY A 296 -0.41 -5.77 -5.32
CA GLY A 296 0.83 -6.56 -5.43
C GLY A 296 2.05 -6.02 -4.69
N THR A 297 3.16 -6.77 -4.75
CA THR A 297 4.49 -6.44 -4.21
C THR A 297 5.44 -6.09 -5.35
N LEU A 298 6.00 -4.88 -5.32
CA LEU A 298 7.09 -4.46 -6.21
C LEU A 298 8.42 -5.13 -5.81
N VAL A 299 9.09 -5.79 -6.75
CA VAL A 299 10.33 -6.54 -6.52
C VAL A 299 11.57 -5.69 -6.82
N ASP A 300 12.57 -5.74 -5.94
CA ASP A 300 13.81 -4.95 -5.97
C ASP A 300 13.61 -3.42 -6.00
N VAL A 301 12.54 -2.95 -5.34
CA VAL A 301 12.18 -1.54 -5.18
C VAL A 301 12.30 -1.14 -3.71
N SER A 302 13.17 -0.17 -3.40
CA SER A 302 13.28 0.37 -2.03
C SER A 302 12.23 1.44 -1.74
N HIS A 303 12.04 1.76 -0.45
CA HIS A 303 11.14 2.82 0.01
C HIS A 303 11.38 4.21 -0.62
N LEU A 304 12.58 4.48 -1.17
CA LEU A 304 12.88 5.71 -1.92
C LEU A 304 12.81 5.56 -3.45
N ASP A 305 12.87 4.34 -3.98
CA ASP A 305 12.64 4.11 -5.42
C ASP A 305 11.18 4.43 -5.79
N LEU A 306 10.23 4.12 -4.88
CA LEU A 306 8.79 4.39 -5.01
C LEU A 306 8.48 5.86 -5.36
N ILE A 307 9.22 6.80 -4.76
CA ILE A 307 9.06 8.25 -5.00
C ILE A 307 10.11 8.83 -5.97
N ASN A 308 10.80 7.97 -6.73
CA ASN A 308 11.81 8.35 -7.74
C ASN A 308 13.03 9.11 -7.15
N TRP A 309 13.41 8.81 -5.89
CA TRP A 309 14.48 9.50 -5.18
C TRP A 309 15.88 8.91 -5.34
N THR A 310 16.00 7.66 -5.80
CA THR A 310 17.31 7.04 -6.01
C THR A 310 18.12 7.73 -7.11
N ASN A 311 19.43 7.85 -6.89
CA ASN A 311 20.30 8.68 -7.72
C ASN A 311 20.19 8.35 -9.21
N ARG A 312 19.74 9.33 -10.01
CA ARG A 312 19.76 9.29 -11.48
C ARG A 312 21.11 8.83 -12.03
N LEU A 313 22.20 9.29 -11.41
CA LEU A 313 23.58 8.88 -11.74
C LEU A 313 23.83 7.38 -11.53
N ARG A 314 23.25 6.77 -10.47
CA ARG A 314 23.33 5.31 -10.25
C ARG A 314 22.66 4.57 -11.42
N TRP A 315 21.46 5.01 -11.82
CA TRP A 315 20.74 4.41 -12.94
C TRP A 315 21.48 4.55 -14.28
N VAL A 316 22.05 5.72 -14.58
CA VAL A 316 22.88 5.91 -15.79
C VAL A 316 24.08 4.96 -15.80
N VAL A 317 24.81 4.84 -14.68
CA VAL A 317 25.94 3.88 -14.56
C VAL A 317 25.48 2.43 -14.70
N TRP A 318 24.32 2.07 -14.15
CA TRP A 318 23.75 0.72 -14.28
C TRP A 318 23.30 0.37 -15.71
N GLN A 319 22.74 1.34 -16.45
CA GLN A 319 22.41 1.15 -17.87
C GLN A 319 23.66 1.05 -18.76
N ILE A 320 24.71 1.83 -18.49
CA ILE A 320 26.01 1.69 -19.17
C ILE A 320 26.63 0.30 -18.89
N ALA A 321 26.40 -0.25 -17.68
CA ALA A 321 26.78 -1.61 -17.32
C ALA A 321 25.82 -2.71 -17.85
N GLY A 322 24.89 -2.38 -18.75
CA GLY A 322 24.01 -3.35 -19.40
C GLY A 322 22.85 -3.88 -18.55
N ASN A 323 22.54 -3.27 -17.41
CA ASN A 323 21.40 -3.69 -16.58
C ASN A 323 20.09 -3.04 -17.03
N GLU A 324 19.05 -3.84 -17.18
CA GLU A 324 17.71 -3.38 -17.52
C GLU A 324 17.01 -2.70 -16.33
N ARG A 325 16.21 -1.67 -16.63
CA ARG A 325 15.46 -0.93 -15.62
C ARG A 325 14.14 -1.63 -15.32
N LYS A 326 14.12 -2.51 -14.31
CA LYS A 326 12.92 -3.23 -13.86
C LYS A 326 11.78 -2.33 -13.33
N PHE A 327 12.09 -1.19 -12.70
CA PHE A 327 11.07 -0.31 -12.13
C PHE A 327 11.22 1.17 -12.51
N ASN A 328 10.10 1.79 -12.88
CA ASN A 328 9.97 3.22 -13.12
C ASN A 328 8.76 3.78 -12.37
N ALA A 329 9.02 4.54 -11.31
CA ALA A 329 7.99 5.19 -10.51
C ALA A 329 7.00 6.05 -11.32
N ILE A 330 7.44 6.69 -12.41
CA ILE A 330 6.52 7.45 -13.27
C ILE A 330 5.52 6.51 -13.95
N ALA A 331 5.98 5.38 -14.49
CA ALA A 331 5.11 4.39 -15.11
C ALA A 331 4.13 3.80 -14.08
N PHE A 332 4.61 3.51 -12.86
CA PHE A 332 3.80 2.98 -11.77
C PHE A 332 2.68 3.94 -11.33
N TYR A 333 2.95 5.22 -11.13
CA TYR A 333 1.92 6.18 -10.71
C TYR A 333 0.92 6.51 -11.83
N LEU A 334 1.34 6.48 -13.10
CA LEU A 334 0.44 6.52 -14.24
C LEU A 334 -0.44 5.26 -14.33
N ASP A 335 0.10 4.09 -13.99
CA ASP A 335 -0.65 2.83 -13.96
C ASP A 335 -1.68 2.77 -12.82
N ILE A 336 -1.36 3.32 -11.64
CA ILE A 336 -2.35 3.51 -10.57
C ILE A 336 -3.49 4.41 -11.06
N ALA A 337 -3.20 5.49 -11.78
CA ALA A 337 -4.25 6.36 -12.33
C ALA A 337 -5.12 5.63 -13.39
N ASP A 338 -4.51 4.88 -14.30
CA ASP A 338 -5.19 4.05 -15.29
C ASP A 338 -6.06 2.95 -14.65
N MET A 339 -5.59 2.34 -13.55
CA MET A 339 -6.36 1.42 -12.72
C MET A 339 -7.57 2.13 -12.08
N LEU A 340 -7.39 3.30 -11.47
CA LEU A 340 -8.49 4.07 -10.88
C LEU A 340 -9.55 4.46 -11.93
N ALA A 341 -9.11 4.88 -13.14
CA ALA A 341 -10.01 5.24 -14.23
C ALA A 341 -10.91 4.05 -14.64
N LYS A 342 -10.33 2.85 -14.74
CA LYS A 342 -11.03 1.61 -15.10
C LYS A 342 -11.99 1.11 -14.01
N GLU A 343 -11.67 1.35 -12.75
CA GLU A 343 -12.58 1.11 -11.61
C GLU A 343 -13.69 2.19 -11.52
N GLY A 344 -13.73 3.16 -12.45
CA GLY A 344 -14.76 4.20 -12.57
C GLY A 344 -14.58 5.41 -11.66
N LEU A 345 -13.38 5.62 -11.14
CA LEU A 345 -13.05 6.59 -10.09
C LEU A 345 -12.58 7.97 -10.61
#